data_AF-A0A535L191-F1
#
_entry.id   AF-A0A535L191-F1
#
_cell.length_a   1.000
_cell.length_b   1.000
_cell.length_c   1.000
_cell.angle_alpha   90.00
_cell.angle_beta   90.00
_cell.angle_gamma   90.00
#
_symmetry.space_group_name_H-M   'P 1'
#
loop_
_entity.id
_entity.type
_entity.pdbx_description
1 polymer ?
#
loop_
_entity_poly.entity_id
_entity_poly.type
_entity_poly.pdbx_seq_one_letter_code
_entity_poly.pdbx_strand_id
1 'polypeptide(L)'
;RRYGYREEAARVAMGMLEAATYFKGRLPEAFAGYPRQRTEFPVEYPTACSPQAWASGAPLLLLRAILGLEPIGDHLLVDPAIPSMLGQFELLDIPGRWGRIDAFGRGRITFAPSSPF
;
A
#
# COMPACT_ATOMS: atom_id res chain seq x y z
N ARG A 1 11.02 -2.97 1.05
CA ARG A 1 10.97 -3.49 2.43
C ARG A 1 12.08 -4.48 2.79
N ARG A 2 12.19 -5.67 2.16
CA ARG A 2 13.26 -6.66 2.49
C ARG A 2 14.69 -6.08 2.41
N TYR A 3 14.88 -5.07 1.56
CA TYR A 3 16.13 -4.34 1.39
C TYR A 3 16.27 -3.10 2.31
N GLY A 4 15.49 -2.97 3.39
CA GLY A 4 15.54 -1.82 4.31
C GLY A 4 14.72 -0.60 3.89
N TYR A 5 14.33 -0.50 2.62
CA TYR A 5 13.48 0.57 2.08
C TYR A 5 12.02 0.42 2.51
N ARG A 6 11.70 0.79 3.76
CA ARG A 6 10.35 0.73 4.34
C ARG A 6 9.50 1.94 3.97
N GLU A 7 10.08 3.14 3.98
CA GLU A 7 9.36 4.37 3.67
C GLU A 7 9.03 4.49 2.19
N GLU A 8 9.94 4.07 1.32
CA GLU A 8 9.75 4.03 -0.13
C GLU A 8 8.70 3.00 -0.51
N ALA A 9 8.67 1.85 0.18
CA ALA A 9 7.61 0.86 -0.02
C ALA A 9 6.25 1.43 0.40
N ALA A 10 6.18 2.16 1.51
CA ALA A 10 4.96 2.86 1.92
C ALA A 10 4.55 3.95 0.92
N ARG A 11 5.50 4.65 0.30
CA ARG A 11 5.25 5.64 -0.75
C ARG A 11 4.63 5.01 -2.00
N VAL A 12 5.18 3.89 -2.46
CA VAL A 12 4.63 3.15 -3.61
C VAL A 12 3.22 2.64 -3.28
N ALA A 13 3.03 2.06 -2.09
CA ALA A 13 1.73 1.59 -1.65
C ALA A 13 0.68 2.72 -1.63
N MET A 14 1.03 3.90 -1.13
CA MET A 14 0.15 5.07 -1.19
C MET A 14 -0.16 5.49 -2.61
N GLY A 15 0.83 5.54 -3.49
CA GLY A 15 0.58 5.90 -4.89
C GLY A 15 -0.40 4.97 -5.57
N MET A 16 -0.37 3.68 -5.25
CA MET A 16 -1.32 2.69 -5.77
C MET A 16 -2.73 2.88 -5.18
N LEU A 17 -2.83 3.12 -3.87
CA LEU A 17 -4.12 3.36 -3.20
C LEU A 17 -4.79 4.66 -3.67
N GLU A 18 -4.01 5.73 -3.83
CA GLU A 18 -4.48 7.00 -4.41
C GLU A 18 -4.94 6.81 -5.85
N ALA A 19 -4.18 6.09 -6.68
CA ALA A 19 -4.62 5.83 -8.05
C ALA A 19 -5.96 5.08 -8.08
N ALA A 20 -6.17 4.10 -7.19
CA ALA A 20 -7.43 3.36 -7.11
C ALA A 20 -8.65 4.27 -6.86
N THR A 21 -8.49 5.45 -6.23
CA THR A 21 -9.62 6.38 -6.02
C THR A 21 -10.14 6.96 -7.34
N TYR A 22 -9.30 7.05 -8.37
CA TYR A 22 -9.70 7.49 -9.72
C TYR A 22 -10.42 6.38 -10.51
N PHE A 23 -10.23 5.12 -10.15
CA PHE A 23 -10.78 3.95 -10.85
C PHE A 23 -11.90 3.24 -10.07
N LYS A 24 -12.66 3.98 -9.25
CA LYS A 24 -13.76 3.44 -8.41
C LYS A 24 -13.29 2.31 -7.47
N GLY A 25 -12.11 2.45 -6.88
CA GLY A 25 -11.51 1.49 -5.96
C GLY A 25 -10.81 0.30 -6.63
N ARG A 26 -10.76 0.26 -7.96
CA ARG A 26 -10.05 -0.79 -8.71
C ARG A 26 -8.59 -0.40 -8.91
N LEU A 27 -7.68 -1.35 -8.73
CA LEU A 27 -6.28 -1.12 -9.05
C LEU A 27 -6.07 -1.22 -10.57
N PRO A 28 -5.32 -0.27 -11.17
CA PRO A 28 -4.88 -0.36 -12.56
C PRO A 28 -4.05 -1.63 -12.82
N GLU A 29 -4.17 -2.20 -14.02
CA GLU A 29 -3.34 -3.33 -14.46
C GLU A 29 -1.86 -2.95 -14.55
N ALA A 30 -1.58 -1.73 -15.02
CA ALA A 30 -0.23 -1.24 -15.21
C ALA A 30 -0.14 0.23 -14.79
N PHE A 31 1.05 0.60 -14.32
CA PHE A 31 1.41 1.98 -14.03
C PHE A 31 2.52 2.39 -14.99
N ALA A 32 2.29 3.46 -15.75
CA ALA A 32 3.37 4.09 -16.51
C ALA A 32 4.22 4.93 -15.55
N GLY A 33 5.54 4.71 -15.53
CA GLY A 33 6.48 5.34 -14.59
C GLY A 33 6.74 6.83 -14.83
N TYR A 34 5.74 7.59 -15.27
CA TYR A 34 5.85 9.02 -15.53
C TYR A 34 5.66 9.86 -14.27
N PRO A 35 6.24 11.06 -14.21
CA PRO A 35 5.93 12.03 -13.16
C PRO A 35 4.45 12.40 -13.18
N ARG A 36 3.85 12.59 -11.99
CA ARG A 36 2.44 12.98 -11.84
C ARG A 36 2.11 14.30 -12.56
N GLN A 37 3.08 15.23 -12.58
CA GLN A 37 3.00 16.54 -13.23
C GLN A 37 2.73 16.49 -14.73
N ARG A 38 2.91 15.32 -15.34
CA ARG A 38 2.71 15.14 -16.78
C ARG A 38 1.22 15.13 -17.16
N THR A 39 0.33 14.80 -16.23
CA THR A 39 -1.12 14.67 -16.46
C THR A 39 -1.90 15.04 -15.21
N GLU A 40 -3.00 15.79 -15.33
CA GLU A 40 -3.81 16.21 -14.17
C GLU A 40 -4.43 15.05 -13.38
N PHE A 41 -4.59 13.88 -14.00
CA PHE A 41 -5.11 12.66 -13.39
C PHE A 41 -4.49 11.41 -14.06
N PRO A 42 -4.52 10.22 -13.40
CA PRO A 42 -4.08 8.98 -14.03
C PRO A 42 -4.87 8.68 -15.31
N VAL A 43 -4.18 8.70 -16.45
CA VAL A 43 -4.81 8.43 -17.76
C VAL A 43 -5.00 6.92 -17.93
N GLU A 44 -6.23 6.50 -18.27
CA GLU A 44 -6.52 5.10 -18.51
C GLU A 44 -5.76 4.59 -19.74
N TYR A 45 -5.21 3.38 -19.65
CA TYR A 45 -4.70 2.67 -20.82
C TYR A 45 -5.88 1.96 -21.51
N PRO A 46 -6.28 2.32 -22.75
CA PRO A 46 -7.56 1.91 -23.34
C PRO A 46 -7.75 0.40 -23.50
N THR A 47 -6.65 -0.34 -23.63
CA THR A 47 -6.64 -1.81 -23.76
C THR A 47 -6.37 -2.53 -22.45
N ALA A 48 -6.31 -1.82 -21.31
CA ALA A 48 -6.13 -2.46 -20.03
C ALA A 48 -7.35 -3.32 -19.66
N CYS A 49 -7.10 -4.51 -19.16
CA CYS A 49 -8.12 -5.37 -18.56
C CYS A 49 -8.54 -4.78 -17.21
N SER A 50 -9.62 -4.00 -17.21
CA SER A 50 -10.27 -3.50 -16.00
C SER A 50 -11.68 -4.09 -15.87
N PRO A 51 -12.01 -4.84 -14.80
CA PRO A 51 -11.18 -5.21 -13.63
C PRO A 51 -10.30 -6.46 -13.86
N GLN A 52 -9.05 -6.43 -13.38
CA GLN A 52 -8.13 -7.55 -13.42
C GLN A 52 -8.27 -8.39 -12.13
N ALA A 53 -8.73 -9.65 -12.25
CA ALA A 53 -9.02 -10.50 -11.08
C ALA A 53 -7.78 -10.79 -10.21
N TRP A 54 -6.57 -10.81 -10.77
CA TRP A 54 -5.34 -11.08 -10.02
C TRP A 54 -4.89 -9.88 -9.18
N ALA A 55 -5.35 -8.66 -9.49
CA ALA A 55 -5.09 -7.48 -8.67
C ALA A 55 -5.83 -7.48 -7.32
N SER A 56 -6.79 -8.40 -7.11
CA SER A 56 -7.56 -8.50 -5.86
C SER A 56 -6.71 -8.78 -4.61
N GLY A 57 -5.55 -9.43 -4.77
CA GLY A 57 -4.61 -9.67 -3.68
C GLY A 57 -3.72 -8.47 -3.32
N ALA A 58 -3.63 -7.47 -4.21
CA ALA A 58 -2.71 -6.35 -4.03
C ALA A 58 -3.03 -5.49 -2.80
N PRO A 59 -4.29 -5.11 -2.49
CA PRO A 59 -4.59 -4.35 -1.27
C PRO A 59 -4.12 -5.05 0.02
N LEU A 60 -4.24 -6.38 0.10
CA LEU A 60 -3.76 -7.15 1.25
C LEU A 60 -2.23 -7.14 1.34
N LEU A 61 -1.54 -7.24 0.20
CA LEU A 61 -0.08 -7.12 0.14
C LEU A 61 0.41 -5.72 0.51
N LEU A 62 -0.29 -4.66 0.07
CA LEU A 62 0.01 -3.29 0.45
C LEU A 62 -0.17 -3.09 1.95
N LEU A 63 -1.27 -3.59 2.53
CA LEU A 63 -1.51 -3.55 3.97
C LEU A 63 -0.41 -4.28 4.75
N ARG A 64 -0.06 -5.50 4.33
CA ARG A 64 1.07 -6.25 4.90
C ARG A 64 2.38 -5.45 4.84
N ALA A 65 2.65 -4.81 3.70
CA ALA A 65 3.88 -4.06 3.49
C ALA A 65 3.95 -2.79 4.36
N ILE A 66 2.84 -2.06 4.51
CA ILE A 66 2.74 -0.85 5.33
C ILE A 66 2.80 -1.18 6.82
N LEU A 67 2.03 -2.16 7.30
CA LEU A 67 2.09 -2.62 8.70
C LEU A 67 3.38 -3.34 9.04
N GLY A 68 4.07 -3.86 8.01
CA GLY A 68 5.34 -4.51 8.18
C GLY A 68 5.28 -5.86 8.84
N LEU A 69 4.25 -6.63 8.48
CA LEU A 69 4.00 -7.94 9.06
C LEU A 69 4.99 -8.97 8.49
N GLU A 70 5.90 -9.44 9.32
CA GLU A 70 6.89 -10.46 8.96
C GLU A 70 6.81 -11.67 9.90
N PRO A 71 6.34 -12.83 9.41
CA PRO A 71 6.38 -14.08 10.15
C PRO A 71 7.82 -14.53 10.41
N ILE A 72 8.20 -14.76 11.67
CA ILE A 72 9.51 -15.29 12.06
C ILE A 72 9.30 -16.41 13.08
N GLY A 73 9.49 -17.66 12.64
CA GLY A 73 9.20 -18.83 13.47
C GLY A 73 7.75 -18.83 13.93
N ASP A 74 7.55 -18.82 15.25
CA ASP A 74 6.23 -18.79 15.88
C ASP A 74 5.80 -17.37 16.30
N HIS A 75 6.52 -16.35 15.82
CA HIS A 75 6.23 -14.95 16.09
C HIS A 75 5.83 -14.20 14.81
N LEU A 76 5.06 -13.11 14.99
CA LEU A 76 4.81 -12.13 13.94
C LEU A 76 5.44 -10.81 14.36
N LEU A 77 6.46 -10.38 13.61
CA LEU A 77 7.00 -9.04 13.77
C LEU A 77 6.08 -8.02 13.13
N VAL A 78 5.93 -6.88 13.79
CA VAL A 78 5.17 -5.72 13.32
C VAL A 78 6.10 -4.51 13.37
N ASP A 79 6.41 -3.95 12.20
CA ASP A 79 7.29 -2.79 12.04
C ASP A 79 6.62 -1.76 11.11
N PRO A 80 5.65 -1.00 11.64
CA PRO A 80 4.74 -0.21 10.83
C PRO A 80 5.43 1.01 10.23
N ALA A 81 5.30 1.16 8.92
CA ALA A 81 5.76 2.29 8.14
C ALA A 81 4.53 3.01 7.56
N ILE A 82 3.74 3.65 8.42
CA ILE A 82 2.44 4.23 8.02
C ILE A 82 2.60 5.69 7.61
N PRO A 83 2.13 6.07 6.42
CA PRO A 83 1.95 7.45 5.98
C PRO A 83 1.06 8.24 6.95
N SER A 84 1.46 9.47 7.30
CA SER A 84 0.68 10.36 8.18
C SER A 84 -0.75 10.60 7.69
N MET A 85 -0.95 10.63 6.37
CA MET A 85 -2.26 10.82 5.73
C MET A 85 -3.28 9.70 6.03
N LEU A 86 -2.80 8.50 6.34
CA LEU A 86 -3.63 7.34 6.63
C LEU A 86 -4.11 7.28 8.08
N GLY A 87 -3.62 8.18 8.96
CA GLY A 87 -4.03 8.21 10.36
C GLY A 87 -3.54 6.99 11.15
N GLN A 88 -4.42 6.04 11.44
CA GLN A 88 -4.13 4.85 12.23
C GLN A 88 -4.67 3.60 11.52
N PHE A 89 -3.88 2.54 11.49
CA PHE A 89 -4.29 1.23 11.03
C PHE A 89 -4.23 0.21 12.14
N GLU A 90 -5.26 -0.62 12.18
CA GLU A 90 -5.39 -1.74 13.10
C GLU A 90 -5.81 -2.95 12.29
N LEU A 91 -5.03 -4.00 12.37
CA LEU A 91 -5.39 -5.30 11.82
C LEU A 91 -5.56 -6.24 13.00
N LEU A 92 -6.80 -6.59 13.29
CA LEU A 92 -7.16 -7.42 14.42
C LEU A 92 -7.14 -8.89 14.02
N ASP A 93 -7.02 -9.76 15.03
CA ASP A 93 -7.32 -11.18 14.89
C ASP A 93 -6.47 -11.94 13.86
N ILE A 94 -5.21 -11.53 13.66
CA ILE A 94 -4.31 -12.10 12.66
C ILE A 94 -3.95 -13.53 13.07
N PRO A 95 -4.41 -14.55 12.32
CA PRO A 95 -4.11 -15.94 12.67
C PRO A 95 -2.72 -16.33 12.18
N GLY A 96 -2.05 -17.20 12.93
CA GLY A 96 -0.80 -17.82 12.51
C GLY A 96 -0.21 -18.75 13.57
N ARG A 97 1.08 -19.03 13.45
CA ARG A 97 1.81 -19.87 14.41
C ARG A 97 1.90 -19.25 15.81
N TRP A 98 1.76 -17.93 15.86
CA TRP A 98 1.62 -17.09 17.06
C TRP A 98 0.21 -17.13 17.69
N GLY A 99 -0.69 -18.00 17.22
CA GLY A 99 -2.09 -17.99 17.63
C GLY A 99 -2.87 -16.87 16.92
N ARG A 100 -3.49 -15.98 17.69
CA ARG A 100 -4.18 -14.77 17.20
C ARG A 100 -3.58 -13.55 17.87
N ILE A 101 -3.16 -12.58 17.08
CA ILE A 101 -2.67 -11.30 17.60
C ILE A 101 -3.22 -10.13 16.79
N ASP A 102 -3.16 -8.95 17.39
CA ASP A 102 -3.50 -7.70 16.74
C ASP A 102 -2.22 -6.95 16.34
N ALA A 103 -2.25 -6.25 15.21
CA ALA A 103 -1.19 -5.37 14.75
C ALA A 103 -1.69 -3.93 14.62
N PHE A 104 -0.96 -3.00 15.22
CA PHE A 104 -1.30 -1.59 15.24
C PHE A 104 -0.20 -0.77 14.59
N GLY A 105 -0.57 0.29 13.88
CA GLY A 105 0.37 1.28 13.36
C GLY A 105 -0.26 2.66 13.30
N ARG A 106 0.54 3.68 13.63
CA ARG A 106 0.14 5.09 13.49
C ARG A 106 0.97 5.75 12.39
N GLY A 107 0.32 6.64 11.67
CA GLY A 107 0.89 7.52 10.66
C GLY A 107 2.01 8.35 11.28
N ARG A 108 3.23 8.11 10.82
CA ARG A 108 4.45 8.81 11.25
C ARG A 108 5.31 9.26 10.07
N ILE A 109 5.08 8.68 8.90
CA ILE A 109 5.85 8.97 7.70
C ILE A 109 5.19 10.11 6.94
N THR A 110 5.88 11.23 6.88
CA THR A 110 5.49 12.34 6.02
C THR A 110 6.33 12.26 4.75
N PHE A 111 5.67 12.09 3.61
CA PHE A 111 6.35 12.24 2.33
C PHE A 111 6.52 13.73 2.04
N ALA A 112 7.60 14.10 1.35
CA ALA A 112 7.65 15.42 0.72
C ALA A 112 6.37 15.61 -0.11
N PRO A 113 5.75 16.81 -0.10
CA PRO A 113 4.53 17.04 -0.84
C PRO A 113 4.73 16.61 -2.29
N SER A 114 4.03 15.56 -2.70
CA SER A 114 3.77 15.35 -4.11
C SER A 114 2.95 16.57 -4.54
N SER A 115 3.50 17.35 -5.48
CA SER A 115 2.78 18.47 -6.11
C SER A 115 1.32 18.06 -6.35
N PRO A 116 0.33 18.90 -6.02
CA PRO A 116 -1.09 18.57 -6.19
C PRO A 116 -1.48 18.35 -7.66
N PHE A 117 -0.55 18.62 -8.59
CA PHE A 117 -0.64 18.38 -10.03
C PHE A 117 0.74 17.96 -10.49
#